data_AF-A0A7V9QAG9-F1
#
_entry.id   AF-A0A7V9QAG9-F1
#
_cell.length_a   1.000
_cell.length_b   1.000
_cell.length_c   1.000
_cell.angle_alpha   90.00
_cell.angle_beta   90.00
_cell.angle_gamma   90.00
#
_symmetry.space_group_name_H-M   'P 1'
#
loop_
_entity.id
_entity.type
_entity.pdbx_description
1 polymer ?
#
loop_
_entity_poly.entity_id
_entity_poly.type
_entity_poly.pdbx_seq_one_letter_code
_entity_poly.pdbx_strand_id
1 'polypeptide(L)'
;MNLFEAVRTALEMIRAHKLRAFFTVLGTVVGVTFLIAVITLIEGMNRYMEEDFAGQVFGYNTVVVRRTPSVQMESNAELRRMWRRRPRLTFDDAEWISRRMETPGIAAISSSIGGTVTGPRGRELENVRVTGASASYFRIRDMEVELGRVFSEQEADRGLPVVVLGKDVAERLFEAVNPIDKEVRIRGFPYRVVGVLEGQGTLFGMSLDNVAIAPARSALNGFVNPANVVDEISFKVPDGGLLAPAMAEITGLMRVRHRVGPGEVNSFEVETAEESLSFWNRISQVMLIALPGLVGISLVVGSVVIMNIMLVSVTERTREIGLRKSLGARRRDILAQFMIEAGTLSGVGG
;
A
#
# COMPACT_ATOMS: atom_id res chain seq x y z
N MET A 1 28.49 0.72 -48.42
CA MET A 1 27.87 -0.54 -47.96
C MET A 1 26.40 -0.29 -47.76
N ASN A 2 25.54 -1.14 -48.32
CA ASN A 2 24.10 -1.05 -48.11
C ASN A 2 23.76 -1.64 -46.73
N LEU A 3 23.02 -0.89 -45.91
CA LEU A 3 22.53 -1.32 -44.58
C LEU A 3 21.85 -2.70 -44.65
N PHE A 4 21.19 -2.97 -45.77
CA PHE A 4 20.50 -4.21 -46.09
C PHE A 4 21.44 -5.43 -46.20
N GLU A 5 22.65 -5.26 -46.75
CA GLU A 5 23.64 -6.35 -46.81
C GLU A 5 24.19 -6.67 -45.43
N ALA A 6 24.42 -5.66 -44.59
CA ALA A 6 24.91 -5.86 -43.23
C ALA A 6 23.89 -6.62 -42.37
N VAL A 7 22.60 -6.26 -42.44
CA VAL A 7 21.50 -6.97 -41.77
C VAL A 7 21.35 -8.40 -42.30
N ARG A 8 21.41 -8.59 -43.63
CA ARG A 8 21.35 -9.93 -44.23
C ARG A 8 22.50 -10.82 -43.75
N THR A 9 23.72 -10.28 -43.71
CA THR A 9 24.89 -11.02 -43.24
C THR A 9 24.76 -11.39 -41.76
N ALA A 10 24.20 -10.50 -40.94
CA ALA A 10 23.90 -10.77 -39.53
C ALA A 10 22.88 -11.90 -39.35
N LEU A 11 21.81 -11.92 -40.15
CA LEU A 11 20.82 -13.01 -40.14
C LEU A 11 21.41 -14.35 -40.60
N GLU A 12 22.28 -14.34 -41.60
CA GLU A 12 22.99 -15.55 -42.07
C GLU A 12 23.91 -16.10 -40.97
N MET A 13 24.54 -15.22 -40.18
CA MET A 13 25.35 -15.60 -39.03
C MET A 13 24.56 -16.19 -37.87
N ILE A 14 23.40 -15.62 -37.56
CA ILE A 14 22.46 -16.18 -36.58
C ILE A 14 22.05 -17.60 -37.00
N ARG A 15 21.81 -17.82 -38.30
CA ARG A 15 21.46 -19.14 -38.84
C ARG A 15 22.62 -20.14 -38.84
N ALA A 16 23.86 -19.67 -39.04
CA ALA A 16 25.05 -20.52 -39.01
C ALA A 16 25.37 -21.02 -37.60
N HIS A 17 25.18 -20.18 -36.57
CA HIS A 17 25.50 -20.49 -35.17
C HIS A 17 24.26 -20.53 -34.27
N LYS A 18 23.29 -21.39 -34.62
CA LYS A 18 21.95 -21.47 -33.99
C LYS A 18 21.96 -21.56 -32.47
N LEU A 19 22.75 -22.47 -31.89
CA LEU A 19 22.85 -22.66 -30.43
C LEU A 19 23.36 -21.39 -29.73
N ARG A 20 24.37 -20.75 -30.32
CA ARG A 20 25.02 -19.56 -29.75
C ARG A 20 24.09 -18.35 -29.82
N ALA A 21 23.47 -18.13 -30.98
CA ALA A 21 22.48 -17.07 -31.14
C ALA A 21 21.27 -17.29 -30.22
N PHE A 22 20.82 -18.53 -30.06
CA PHE A 22 19.74 -18.89 -29.13
C PHE A 22 20.05 -18.50 -27.68
N PHE A 23 21.20 -18.91 -27.12
CA PHE A 23 21.55 -18.54 -25.74
C PHE A 23 21.73 -17.03 -25.53
N THR A 24 22.19 -16.32 -26.56
CA THR A 24 22.37 -14.86 -26.50
C THR A 24 21.01 -14.15 -26.43
N VAL A 25 20.13 -14.46 -27.38
CA VAL A 25 18.77 -13.92 -27.45
C VAL A 25 17.98 -14.30 -26.20
N LEU A 26 18.09 -15.55 -25.73
CA LEU A 26 17.40 -15.98 -24.53
C LEU A 26 17.85 -15.19 -23.28
N GLY A 27 19.16 -14.98 -23.12
CA GLY A 27 19.70 -14.22 -21.99
C GLY A 27 19.25 -12.76 -21.99
N THR A 28 19.25 -12.11 -23.16
CA THR A 28 18.79 -10.72 -23.28
C THR A 28 17.29 -10.59 -23.09
N VAL A 29 16.49 -11.48 -23.70
CA VAL A 29 15.02 -11.45 -23.58
C VAL A 29 14.62 -11.64 -22.13
N VAL A 30 15.19 -12.64 -21.45
CA VAL A 30 14.87 -12.90 -20.03
C VAL A 30 15.30 -11.74 -19.15
N GLY A 31 16.48 -11.15 -19.38
CA GLY A 31 16.97 -10.01 -18.60
C GLY A 31 16.10 -8.76 -18.76
N VAL A 32 15.76 -8.39 -20.00
CA VAL A 32 14.93 -7.21 -20.30
C VAL A 32 13.48 -7.44 -19.86
N THR A 33 12.91 -8.63 -20.11
CA THR A 33 11.54 -8.94 -19.68
C THR A 33 11.42 -8.92 -18.16
N PHE A 34 12.41 -9.47 -17.45
CA PHE A 34 12.43 -9.43 -15.99
C PHE A 34 12.57 -8.00 -15.47
N LEU A 35 13.42 -7.16 -16.09
CA LEU A 35 13.52 -5.74 -15.75
C LEU A 35 12.16 -5.03 -15.85
N ILE A 36 11.52 -5.15 -17.01
CA ILE A 36 10.23 -4.51 -17.29
C ILE A 36 9.16 -5.02 -16.33
N ALA A 37 9.08 -6.33 -16.13
CA ALA A 37 8.12 -6.94 -15.22
C ALA A 37 8.27 -6.42 -13.78
N VAL A 38 9.51 -6.33 -13.29
CA VAL A 38 9.79 -5.82 -11.95
C VAL A 38 9.42 -4.34 -11.82
N ILE A 39 9.81 -3.49 -12.77
CA ILE A 39 9.47 -2.05 -12.73
C ILE A 39 7.96 -1.87 -12.76
N THR A 40 7.28 -2.57 -13.67
CA THR A 40 5.81 -2.51 -13.81
C THR A 40 5.11 -2.96 -12.53
N LEU A 41 5.62 -4.02 -11.89
CA LEU A 41 5.09 -4.52 -10.62
C LEU A 41 5.25 -3.47 -9.51
N ILE A 42 6.43 -2.85 -9.38
CA ILE A 42 6.68 -1.82 -8.36
C ILE A 42 5.77 -0.61 -8.58
N GLU A 43 5.68 -0.10 -9.81
CA GLU A 43 4.80 1.03 -10.13
C GLU A 43 3.32 0.71 -9.90
N GLY A 44 2.89 -0.51 -10.28
CA GLY A 44 1.53 -0.98 -10.01
C GLY A 44 1.23 -1.07 -8.51
N MET A 45 2.18 -1.57 -7.72
CA MET A 45 2.06 -1.61 -6.26
C MET A 45 2.06 -0.21 -5.63
N ASN A 46 2.84 0.75 -6.14
CA ASN A 46 2.81 2.14 -5.68
C ASN A 46 1.44 2.77 -5.89
N ARG A 47 0.89 2.62 -7.11
CA ARG A 47 -0.45 3.13 -7.41
C ARG A 47 -1.50 2.50 -6.51
N TYR A 48 -1.45 1.18 -6.34
CA TYR A 48 -2.35 0.46 -5.43
C TYR A 48 -2.25 0.95 -3.97
N MET A 49 -1.05 1.31 -3.51
CA MET A 49 -0.86 1.85 -2.15
C MET A 49 -1.36 3.29 -2.01
N GLU A 50 -1.20 4.13 -3.04
CA GLU A 50 -1.66 5.52 -3.02
C GLU A 50 -3.17 5.65 -3.20
N GLU A 51 -3.76 4.87 -4.12
CA GLU A 51 -5.18 4.98 -4.48
C GLU A 51 -6.04 4.14 -3.55
N ASP A 52 -5.77 2.83 -3.42
CA ASP A 52 -6.67 1.90 -2.70
C ASP A 52 -6.37 1.85 -1.20
N PHE A 53 -5.10 1.68 -0.81
CA PHE A 53 -4.73 1.53 0.62
C PHE A 53 -4.95 2.82 1.40
N ALA A 54 -4.48 3.96 0.90
CA ALA A 54 -4.57 5.24 1.60
C ALA A 54 -6.03 5.66 1.85
N GLY A 55 -6.86 5.58 0.80
CA GLY A 55 -8.28 5.90 0.86
C GLY A 55 -9.03 5.04 1.87
N GLN A 56 -8.88 3.72 1.77
CA GLN A 56 -9.65 2.79 2.60
C GLN A 56 -9.15 2.70 4.06
N VAL A 57 -7.83 2.80 4.28
CA VAL A 57 -7.24 2.57 5.61
C VAL A 57 -7.06 3.85 6.43
N PHE A 58 -6.99 5.02 5.81
CA PHE A 58 -6.84 6.29 6.55
C PHE A 58 -7.95 7.30 6.25
N GLY A 59 -8.66 7.16 5.14
CA GLY A 59 -9.61 8.17 4.65
C GLY A 59 -8.86 9.32 3.98
N TYR A 60 -9.29 9.74 2.79
CA TYR A 60 -8.69 10.88 2.10
C TYR A 60 -8.82 12.14 2.95
N ASN A 61 -7.79 12.99 2.92
CA ASN A 61 -7.77 14.28 3.63
C ASN A 61 -8.04 14.15 5.15
N THR A 62 -7.51 13.10 5.77
CA THR A 62 -7.71 12.85 7.20
C THR A 62 -6.41 13.03 7.99
N VAL A 63 -6.52 13.75 9.10
CA VAL A 63 -5.51 13.83 10.15
C VAL A 63 -5.90 12.88 11.27
N VAL A 64 -4.96 12.05 11.70
CA VAL A 64 -5.18 11.01 12.70
C VAL A 64 -4.33 11.29 13.93
N VAL A 65 -4.97 11.32 15.09
CA VAL A 65 -4.32 11.45 16.39
C VAL A 65 -4.34 10.10 17.08
N ARG A 66 -3.16 9.59 17.41
CA ARG A 66 -2.98 8.32 18.12
C ARG A 66 -2.00 8.50 19.28
N ARG A 67 -2.03 7.57 20.22
CA ARG A 67 -1.05 7.51 21.32
C ARG A 67 0.34 7.13 20.82
N THR A 68 0.39 6.26 19.81
CA THR A 68 1.60 5.70 19.22
C THR A 68 1.59 5.91 17.72
N PRO A 69 2.76 5.99 17.07
CA PRO A 69 2.85 6.04 15.62
C PRO A 69 2.11 4.88 14.96
N SER A 70 1.52 5.14 13.79
CA SER A 70 0.84 4.14 12.96
C SER A 70 1.78 3.02 12.53
N VAL A 71 3.04 3.37 12.26
CA VAL A 71 4.07 2.45 11.80
C VAL A 71 5.19 2.39 12.84
N GLN A 72 5.25 1.27 13.57
CA GLN A 72 6.29 1.03 14.56
C GLN A 72 7.43 0.23 13.94
N MET A 73 8.27 0.88 13.13
CA MET A 73 9.47 0.26 12.55
C MET A 73 10.55 -0.06 13.59
N GLU A 74 10.52 0.62 14.75
CA GLU A 74 11.62 0.51 15.70
C GLU A 74 11.50 -0.69 16.65
N SER A 75 12.48 -1.59 16.52
CA SER A 75 12.78 -2.67 17.47
C SER A 75 13.20 -2.16 18.86
N ASN A 76 13.43 -0.85 19.04
CA ASN A 76 13.89 -0.28 20.29
C ASN A 76 12.85 -0.43 21.43
N ALA A 77 13.16 -1.31 22.39
CA ALA A 77 12.31 -1.60 23.53
C ALA A 77 12.09 -0.37 24.43
N GLU A 78 13.03 0.58 24.45
CA GLU A 78 12.92 1.80 25.24
C GLU A 78 11.89 2.77 24.66
N LEU A 79 11.85 2.98 23.35
CA LEU A 79 10.82 3.79 22.69
C LEU A 79 9.43 3.20 22.93
N ARG A 80 9.27 1.87 22.80
CA ARG A 80 8.00 1.21 23.12
C ARG A 80 7.59 1.38 24.58
N ARG A 81 8.54 1.40 25.51
CA ARG A 81 8.26 1.69 26.93
C ARG A 81 7.85 3.16 27.13
N MET A 82 8.50 4.09 26.45
CA MET A 82 8.16 5.51 26.47
C MET A 82 6.74 5.75 25.95
N TRP A 83 6.39 5.19 24.80
CA TRP A 83 5.02 5.26 24.24
C TRP A 83 3.97 4.66 25.18
N ARG A 84 4.28 3.57 25.86
CA ARG A 84 3.39 2.98 26.88
C ARG A 84 3.24 3.82 28.15
N ARG A 85 4.06 4.84 28.35
CA ARG A 85 3.90 5.83 29.44
C ARG A 85 3.15 7.08 29.00
N ARG A 86 2.99 7.32 27.70
CA ARG A 86 2.17 8.43 27.18
C ARG A 86 0.74 8.32 27.72
N PRO A 87 0.07 9.44 28.06
CA PRO A 87 -1.35 9.43 28.42
C PRO A 87 -2.19 8.75 27.32
N ARG A 88 -3.29 8.11 27.73
CA ARG A 88 -4.25 7.56 26.76
C ARG A 88 -5.16 8.67 26.27
N LEU A 89 -5.59 8.59 25.01
CA LEU A 89 -6.60 9.50 24.46
C LEU A 89 -7.97 9.15 25.05
N THR A 90 -8.80 10.16 25.24
CA THR A 90 -10.14 10.02 25.83
C THR A 90 -11.22 10.59 24.93
N PHE A 91 -12.49 10.24 25.20
CA PHE A 91 -13.63 10.84 24.47
C PHE A 91 -13.67 12.36 24.67
N ASP A 92 -13.27 12.83 25.86
CA ASP A 92 -13.22 14.25 26.19
C ASP A 92 -12.16 14.98 25.36
N ASP A 93 -11.08 14.32 24.95
CA ASP A 93 -10.07 14.90 24.05
C ASP A 93 -10.63 15.06 22.63
N ALA A 94 -11.41 14.10 22.15
CA ALA A 94 -12.09 14.22 20.87
C ALA A 94 -13.12 15.34 20.85
N GLU A 95 -13.89 15.49 21.93
CA GLU A 95 -14.85 16.58 22.11
C GLU A 95 -14.15 17.94 22.29
N TRP A 96 -12.98 17.95 22.95
CA TRP A 96 -12.14 19.14 23.07
C TRP A 96 -11.66 19.64 21.71
N ILE A 97 -11.18 18.73 20.86
CA ILE A 97 -10.77 19.04 19.49
C ILE A 97 -11.99 19.54 18.70
N SER A 98 -13.07 18.75 18.61
CA SER A 98 -14.21 19.08 17.75
C SER A 98 -14.86 20.43 18.05
N ARG A 99 -14.84 20.89 19.31
CA ARG A 99 -15.41 22.18 19.73
C ARG A 99 -14.48 23.39 19.52
N ARG A 100 -13.18 23.17 19.31
CA ARG A 100 -12.17 24.25 19.25
C ARG A 100 -11.46 24.38 17.92
N MET A 101 -11.63 23.41 17.03
CA MET A 101 -11.15 23.52 15.66
C MET A 101 -11.85 24.69 14.95
N GLU A 102 -11.05 25.62 14.45
CA GLU A 102 -11.45 26.68 13.52
C GLU A 102 -11.45 26.14 12.08
N THR A 103 -10.56 25.19 11.77
CA THR A 103 -10.53 24.53 10.47
C THR A 103 -11.82 23.73 10.26
N PRO A 104 -12.55 23.93 9.15
CA PRO A 104 -13.75 23.16 8.87
C PRO A 104 -13.42 21.68 8.66
N GLY A 105 -14.17 20.79 9.29
CA GLY A 105 -13.99 19.36 9.14
C GLY A 105 -14.92 18.55 10.03
N ILE A 106 -14.78 17.23 9.94
CA ILE A 106 -15.57 16.27 10.70
C ILE A 106 -14.61 15.45 11.58
N ALA A 107 -14.90 15.40 12.88
CA ALA A 107 -14.18 14.53 13.81
C ALA A 107 -14.90 13.18 13.98
N ALA A 108 -14.14 12.11 14.10
CA ALA A 108 -14.63 10.81 14.53
C ALA A 108 -13.67 10.17 15.53
N ILE A 109 -14.22 9.31 16.36
CA ILE A 109 -13.45 8.46 17.27
C ILE A 109 -13.57 7.00 16.83
N SER A 110 -12.50 6.24 17.03
CA SER A 110 -12.51 4.81 16.81
C SER A 110 -11.55 4.09 17.73
N SER A 111 -11.96 2.90 18.16
CA SER A 111 -11.14 1.94 18.88
C SER A 111 -11.41 0.56 18.30
N SER A 112 -10.38 -0.24 18.05
CA SER A 112 -10.54 -1.53 17.37
C SER A 112 -9.81 -2.65 18.08
N ILE A 113 -10.45 -3.82 18.16
CA ILE A 113 -9.86 -5.03 18.71
C ILE A 113 -10.24 -6.25 17.86
N GLY A 114 -9.39 -7.28 17.85
CA GLY A 114 -9.78 -8.60 17.37
C GLY A 114 -10.80 -9.25 18.31
N GLY A 115 -11.89 -9.78 17.77
CA GLY A 115 -12.93 -10.42 18.56
C GLY A 115 -13.65 -11.54 17.82
N THR A 116 -14.51 -12.22 18.57
CA THR A 116 -15.41 -13.24 18.05
C THR A 116 -16.81 -12.65 17.92
N VAL A 117 -17.43 -12.85 16.76
CA VAL A 117 -18.83 -12.49 16.51
C VAL A 117 -19.62 -13.77 16.32
N THR A 118 -20.64 -13.94 17.14
CA THR A 118 -21.54 -15.09 17.11
C THR A 118 -22.85 -14.67 16.45
N GLY A 119 -23.16 -15.28 15.30
CA GLY A 119 -24.41 -15.04 14.58
C GLY A 119 -25.58 -15.86 15.10
N PRO A 120 -26.77 -15.69 14.51
CA PRO A 120 -27.92 -16.54 14.79
C PRO A 120 -27.58 -18.00 14.49
N ARG A 121 -28.14 -18.94 15.27
CA ARG A 121 -27.87 -20.39 15.19
C ARG A 121 -26.51 -20.83 15.77
N GLY A 122 -25.81 -19.97 16.51
CA GLY A 122 -24.58 -20.33 17.23
C GLY A 122 -23.33 -20.43 16.34
N ARG A 123 -23.38 -19.89 15.12
CA ARG A 123 -22.22 -19.83 14.24
C ARG A 123 -21.27 -18.73 14.71
N GLU A 124 -20.01 -19.08 14.92
CA GLU A 124 -19.00 -18.14 15.41
C GLU A 124 -17.97 -17.84 14.34
N LEU A 125 -17.60 -16.56 14.24
CA LEU A 125 -16.48 -16.10 13.45
C LEU A 125 -15.43 -15.53 14.38
N GLU A 126 -14.24 -16.13 14.36
CA GLU A 126 -13.07 -15.64 15.06
C GLU A 126 -12.31 -14.60 14.23
N ASN A 127 -11.45 -13.83 14.89
CA ASN A 127 -10.59 -12.82 14.26
C ASN A 127 -11.34 -11.75 13.46
N VAL A 128 -12.60 -11.46 13.82
CA VAL A 128 -13.35 -10.34 13.27
C VAL A 128 -12.80 -9.06 13.89
N ARG A 129 -12.57 -8.03 13.08
CA ARG A 129 -12.18 -6.70 13.57
C ARG A 129 -13.41 -6.02 14.16
N VAL A 130 -13.47 -5.96 15.48
CA VAL A 130 -14.56 -5.32 16.21
C VAL A 130 -14.16 -3.89 16.51
N THR A 131 -14.87 -2.94 15.92
CA THR A 131 -14.57 -1.51 16.00
C THR A 131 -15.68 -0.76 16.73
N GLY A 132 -15.33 -0.09 17.82
CA GLY A 132 -16.19 0.90 18.47
C GLY A 132 -15.94 2.27 17.86
N ALA A 133 -16.93 2.84 17.17
CA ALA A 133 -16.77 4.11 16.47
C ALA A 133 -17.94 5.08 16.66
N SER A 134 -17.71 6.37 16.39
CA SER A 134 -18.78 7.38 16.23
C SER A 134 -19.44 7.28 14.85
N ALA A 135 -20.65 7.81 14.69
CA ALA A 135 -21.37 7.75 13.39
C ALA A 135 -20.61 8.43 12.24
N SER A 136 -19.85 9.48 12.53
CA SER A 136 -18.99 10.15 11.53
C SER A 136 -17.88 9.28 10.96
N TYR A 137 -17.54 8.16 11.60
CA TYR A 137 -16.46 7.27 11.16
C TYR A 137 -16.70 6.74 9.74
N PHE A 138 -17.94 6.37 9.41
CA PHE A 138 -18.29 5.89 8.07
C PHE A 138 -18.05 6.95 7.00
N ARG A 139 -18.34 8.23 7.29
CA ARG A 139 -18.07 9.36 6.37
C ARG A 139 -16.58 9.69 6.26
N ILE A 140 -15.82 9.51 7.34
CA ILE A 140 -14.38 9.77 7.32
C ILE A 140 -13.66 8.73 6.48
N ARG A 141 -14.01 7.44 6.67
CA ARG A 141 -13.40 6.31 5.97
C ARG A 141 -14.06 5.96 4.63
N ASP A 142 -14.98 6.79 4.14
CA ASP A 142 -15.72 6.60 2.88
C ASP A 142 -16.33 5.18 2.75
N MET A 143 -16.93 4.69 3.84
CA MET A 143 -17.57 3.37 3.90
C MET A 143 -19.04 3.47 3.50
N GLU A 144 -19.37 2.93 2.33
CA GLU A 144 -20.74 2.84 1.83
C GLU A 144 -21.49 1.61 2.36
N VAL A 145 -22.82 1.70 2.40
CA VAL A 145 -23.71 0.64 2.91
C VAL A 145 -24.44 0.00 1.74
N GLU A 146 -24.25 -1.31 1.57
CA GLU A 146 -24.93 -2.11 0.54
C GLU A 146 -26.38 -2.42 0.95
N LEU A 147 -26.60 -2.74 2.24
CA LEU A 147 -27.91 -3.09 2.77
C LEU A 147 -28.19 -2.36 4.08
N GLY A 148 -29.39 -1.80 4.22
CA GLY A 148 -29.84 -1.16 5.46
C GLY A 148 -29.31 0.27 5.60
N ARG A 149 -28.73 0.60 6.76
CA ARG A 149 -28.20 1.94 7.06
C ARG A 149 -27.04 1.91 8.05
N VAL A 150 -26.28 2.99 8.10
CA VAL A 150 -25.41 3.27 9.24
C VAL A 150 -26.23 3.64 10.48
N PHE A 151 -25.62 3.50 11.66
CA PHE A 151 -26.22 4.02 12.88
C PHE A 151 -26.14 5.56 12.92
N SER A 152 -27.17 6.20 13.47
CA SER A 152 -27.27 7.66 13.59
C SER A 152 -26.39 8.20 14.71
N GLU A 153 -26.13 9.51 14.70
CA GLU A 153 -25.38 10.19 15.77
C GLU A 153 -26.06 10.01 17.14
N GLN A 154 -27.40 10.04 17.22
CA GLN A 154 -28.13 9.82 18.47
C GLN A 154 -27.99 8.37 19.00
N GLU A 155 -27.98 7.39 18.10
CA GLU A 155 -27.74 5.99 18.47
C GLU A 155 -26.30 5.78 18.94
N ALA A 156 -25.34 6.45 18.30
CA ALA A 156 -23.94 6.43 18.66
C ALA A 156 -23.70 7.04 20.05
N ASP A 157 -24.28 8.22 20.31
CA ASP A 157 -24.11 8.97 21.55
C ASP A 157 -24.77 8.29 22.74
N ARG A 158 -25.94 7.68 22.54
CA ARG A 158 -26.62 6.87 23.55
C ARG A 158 -26.01 5.49 23.75
N GLY A 159 -25.08 5.07 22.88
CA GLY A 159 -24.45 3.76 22.94
C GLY A 159 -25.42 2.61 22.74
N LEU A 160 -26.43 2.78 21.86
CA LEU A 160 -27.43 1.73 21.63
C LEU A 160 -26.77 0.46 21.08
N PRO A 161 -27.30 -0.73 21.40
CA PRO A 161 -26.76 -2.01 20.95
C PRO A 161 -27.12 -2.28 19.48
N VAL A 162 -26.56 -1.48 18.57
CA VAL A 162 -26.68 -1.62 17.13
C VAL A 162 -25.31 -1.90 16.51
N VAL A 163 -25.28 -2.63 15.40
CA VAL A 163 -24.04 -2.96 14.70
C VAL A 163 -24.22 -2.88 13.18
N VAL A 164 -23.18 -2.42 12.51
CA VAL A 164 -23.01 -2.49 11.06
C VAL A 164 -21.94 -3.55 10.77
N LEU A 165 -22.26 -4.52 9.91
CA LEU A 165 -21.35 -5.62 9.58
C LEU A 165 -20.64 -5.34 8.25
N GLY A 166 -19.40 -5.79 8.12
CA GLY A 166 -18.76 -5.91 6.81
C GLY A 166 -19.34 -7.09 6.01
N LYS A 167 -19.16 -7.04 4.69
CA LYS A 167 -19.73 -8.01 3.75
C LYS A 167 -19.38 -9.46 4.08
N ASP A 168 -18.10 -9.74 4.33
CA ASP A 168 -17.62 -11.08 4.70
C ASP A 168 -18.27 -11.63 5.98
N VAL A 169 -18.44 -10.76 6.99
CA VAL A 169 -19.06 -11.16 8.27
C VAL A 169 -20.54 -11.47 8.05
N ALA A 170 -21.23 -10.63 7.28
CA ALA A 170 -22.64 -10.82 6.98
C ALA A 170 -22.89 -12.11 6.17
N GLU A 171 -22.14 -12.33 5.09
CA GLU A 171 -22.27 -13.53 4.24
C GLU A 171 -21.95 -14.81 5.01
N ARG A 172 -20.89 -14.80 5.84
CA ARG A 172 -20.52 -16.00 6.60
C ARG A 172 -21.47 -16.30 7.76
N LEU A 173 -22.01 -15.29 8.45
CA LEU A 173 -22.93 -15.54 9.57
C LEU A 173 -24.36 -15.85 9.09
N PHE A 174 -24.81 -15.19 8.02
CA PHE A 174 -26.20 -15.22 7.60
C PHE A 174 -26.44 -15.94 6.27
N GLU A 175 -25.39 -16.28 5.51
CA GLU A 175 -25.46 -16.95 4.21
C GLU A 175 -26.43 -16.22 3.27
N ALA A 176 -27.52 -16.88 2.85
CA ALA A 176 -28.53 -16.29 1.97
C ALA A 176 -29.64 -15.54 2.72
N VAL A 177 -29.56 -15.41 4.05
CA VAL A 177 -30.62 -14.81 4.85
C VAL A 177 -30.34 -13.33 5.11
N ASN A 178 -31.35 -12.48 4.95
CA ASN A 178 -31.21 -11.05 5.24
C ASN A 178 -30.74 -10.83 6.70
N PRO A 179 -29.60 -10.16 6.93
CA PRO A 179 -29.04 -9.94 8.25
C PRO A 179 -29.70 -8.77 9.00
N ILE A 180 -30.41 -7.87 8.29
CA ILE A 180 -31.03 -6.68 8.89
C ILE A 180 -32.05 -7.06 9.97
N ASP A 181 -32.05 -6.27 11.06
CA ASP A 181 -32.88 -6.44 12.26
C ASP A 181 -32.65 -7.72 13.06
N LYS A 182 -31.65 -8.52 12.69
CA LYS A 182 -31.28 -9.72 13.45
C LYS A 182 -30.27 -9.41 14.54
N GLU A 183 -30.26 -10.27 15.55
CA GLU A 183 -29.29 -10.19 16.64
C GLU A 183 -28.01 -10.95 16.28
N VAL A 184 -26.87 -10.32 16.54
CA VAL A 184 -25.57 -10.96 16.66
C VAL A 184 -25.01 -10.71 18.05
N ARG A 185 -24.19 -11.62 18.55
CA ARG A 185 -23.51 -11.46 19.83
C ARG A 185 -22.05 -11.17 19.62
N ILE A 186 -21.58 -10.11 20.26
CA ILE A 186 -20.16 -9.74 20.26
C ILE A 186 -19.69 -9.86 21.70
N ARG A 187 -18.80 -10.84 21.96
CA ARG A 187 -18.36 -11.20 23.33
C ARG A 187 -19.50 -11.35 24.34
N GLY A 188 -20.60 -11.98 23.91
CA GLY A 188 -21.78 -12.25 24.75
C GLY A 188 -22.80 -11.11 24.85
N PHE A 189 -22.53 -9.91 24.32
CA PHE A 189 -23.49 -8.81 24.29
C PHE A 189 -24.31 -8.85 23.00
N PRO A 190 -25.65 -8.76 23.07
CA PRO A 190 -26.51 -8.75 21.90
C PRO A 190 -26.46 -7.39 21.21
N TYR A 191 -26.31 -7.40 19.88
CA TYR A 191 -26.38 -6.24 19.00
C TYR A 191 -27.35 -6.52 17.86
N ARG A 192 -28.19 -5.54 17.53
CA ARG A 192 -29.06 -5.61 16.36
C ARG A 192 -28.33 -5.11 15.12
N VAL A 193 -28.32 -5.90 14.06
CA VAL A 193 -27.73 -5.51 12.77
C VAL A 193 -28.63 -4.48 12.10
N VAL A 194 -28.08 -3.28 11.84
CA VAL A 194 -28.80 -2.18 11.17
C VAL A 194 -28.32 -1.94 9.74
N GLY A 195 -27.15 -2.46 9.37
CA GLY A 195 -26.61 -2.34 8.03
C GLY A 195 -25.49 -3.32 7.72
N VAL A 196 -25.20 -3.46 6.43
CA VAL A 196 -24.06 -4.19 5.88
C VAL A 196 -23.29 -3.26 4.94
N LEU A 197 -21.99 -3.16 5.15
CA LEU A 197 -21.11 -2.37 4.29
C LEU A 197 -20.94 -3.00 2.91
N GLU A 198 -20.74 -2.17 1.90
CA GLU A 198 -20.24 -2.62 0.61
C GLU A 198 -18.82 -3.20 0.76
N GLY A 199 -18.50 -4.18 -0.08
CA GLY A 199 -17.19 -4.85 -0.07
C GLY A 199 -16.07 -3.88 -0.43
N GLN A 200 -15.16 -3.64 0.52
CA GLN A 200 -13.92 -2.90 0.35
C GLN A 200 -12.81 -3.77 -0.26
N GLY A 201 -13.00 -5.09 -0.26
CA GLY A 201 -12.10 -6.04 -0.89
C GLY A 201 -11.01 -6.57 0.05
N THR A 202 -9.92 -7.06 -0.56
CA THR A 202 -8.80 -7.68 0.15
C THR A 202 -7.53 -6.88 -0.05
N LEU A 203 -6.80 -6.68 1.04
CA LEU A 203 -5.57 -5.90 1.12
C LEU A 203 -4.46 -6.79 1.67
N PHE A 204 -3.43 -7.06 0.87
CA PHE A 204 -2.35 -8.01 1.21
C PHE A 204 -2.86 -9.41 1.64
N GLY A 205 -3.96 -9.88 1.04
CA GLY A 205 -4.59 -11.15 1.42
C GLY A 205 -5.39 -11.11 2.73
N MET A 206 -5.47 -9.95 3.39
CA MET A 206 -6.37 -9.73 4.53
C MET A 206 -7.66 -9.08 4.04
N SER A 207 -8.80 -9.64 4.43
CA SER A 207 -10.09 -9.03 4.11
C SER A 207 -10.30 -7.74 4.90
N LEU A 208 -10.62 -6.66 4.19
CA LEU A 208 -11.10 -5.41 4.80
C LEU A 208 -12.56 -5.52 5.26
N ASP A 209 -13.26 -6.52 4.74
CA ASP A 209 -14.69 -6.77 4.98
C ASP A 209 -14.95 -7.60 6.23
N ASN A 210 -13.90 -8.13 6.86
CA ASN A 210 -14.00 -8.87 8.12
C ASN A 210 -14.09 -7.93 9.35
N VAL A 211 -15.10 -7.05 9.34
CA VAL A 211 -15.29 -6.00 10.35
C VAL A 211 -16.70 -6.01 10.93
N ALA A 212 -16.83 -5.64 12.20
CA ALA A 212 -18.10 -5.36 12.87
C ALA A 212 -17.99 -4.03 13.61
N ILE A 213 -18.80 -3.05 13.21
CA ILE A 213 -18.72 -1.67 13.70
C ILE A 213 -19.94 -1.36 14.56
N ALA A 214 -19.70 -1.02 15.82
CA ALA A 214 -20.72 -0.64 16.79
C ALA A 214 -20.43 0.73 17.39
N PRO A 215 -21.41 1.39 18.03
CA PRO A 215 -21.18 2.65 18.74
C PRO A 215 -20.04 2.57 19.77
N ALA A 216 -19.13 3.55 19.72
CA ALA A 216 -18.01 3.67 20.66
C ALA A 216 -18.44 3.84 22.13
N ARG A 217 -19.68 4.24 22.40
CA ARG A 217 -20.23 4.35 23.76
C ARG A 217 -21.03 3.12 24.20
N SER A 218 -21.17 2.11 23.34
CA SER A 218 -21.86 0.86 23.69
C SER A 218 -21.06 0.00 24.67
N ALA A 219 -21.68 -1.06 25.20
CA ALA A 219 -21.02 -2.03 26.09
C ALA A 219 -19.73 -2.63 25.49
N LEU A 220 -19.59 -2.60 24.16
CA LEU A 220 -18.40 -2.99 23.41
C LEU A 220 -17.14 -2.26 23.87
N ASN A 221 -17.26 -0.97 24.21
CA ASN A 221 -16.09 -0.17 24.53
C ASN A 221 -15.33 -0.70 25.73
N GLY A 222 -16.03 -1.17 26.78
CA GLY A 222 -15.40 -1.77 27.95
C GLY A 222 -14.55 -3.02 27.65
N PHE A 223 -14.73 -3.64 26.48
CA PHE A 223 -13.92 -4.76 26.01
C PHE A 223 -12.78 -4.35 25.08
N VAL A 224 -12.94 -3.25 24.35
CA VAL A 224 -11.90 -2.70 23.46
C VAL A 224 -10.88 -1.93 24.29
N ASN A 225 -11.36 -1.11 25.22
CA ASN A 225 -10.55 -0.22 26.04
C ASN A 225 -11.17 0.02 27.43
N PRO A 226 -10.39 0.54 28.40
CA PRO A 226 -10.94 1.04 29.64
C PRO A 226 -12.00 2.12 29.38
N ALA A 227 -12.91 2.33 30.34
CA ALA A 227 -13.94 3.35 30.23
C ALA A 227 -13.33 4.72 29.89
N ASN A 228 -13.99 5.44 28.97
CA ASN A 228 -13.58 6.75 28.48
C ASN A 228 -12.25 6.81 27.69
N VAL A 229 -11.66 5.68 27.28
CA VAL A 229 -10.44 5.67 26.45
C VAL A 229 -10.77 5.41 24.98
N VAL A 230 -10.04 6.08 24.08
CA VAL A 230 -10.06 5.85 22.63
C VAL A 230 -8.65 5.54 22.11
N ASP A 231 -8.55 4.72 21.07
CA ASP A 231 -7.26 4.44 20.41
C ASP A 231 -6.88 5.54 19.41
N GLU A 232 -7.90 6.08 18.74
CA GLU A 232 -7.74 6.98 17.60
C GLU A 232 -8.83 8.05 17.58
N ILE A 233 -8.39 9.27 17.29
CA ILE A 233 -9.25 10.40 16.92
C ILE A 233 -8.87 10.77 15.48
N SER A 234 -9.83 10.74 14.58
CA SER A 234 -9.65 11.13 13.18
C SER A 234 -10.39 12.42 12.89
N PHE A 235 -9.81 13.27 12.05
CA PHE A 235 -10.37 14.53 11.63
C PHE A 235 -10.23 14.69 10.11
N LYS A 236 -11.36 14.66 9.39
CA LYS A 236 -11.39 14.81 7.93
C LYS A 236 -11.67 16.25 7.56
N VAL A 237 -10.79 16.82 6.74
CA VAL A 237 -10.97 18.14 6.14
C VAL A 237 -11.59 18.02 4.74
N PRO A 238 -12.36 19.02 4.29
CA PRO A 238 -13.01 18.97 2.98
C PRO A 238 -12.01 19.09 1.82
N ASP A 239 -10.87 19.76 2.05
CA ASP A 239 -9.83 20.01 1.04
C ASP A 239 -8.45 19.60 1.59
N GLY A 240 -7.65 18.91 0.78
CA GLY A 240 -6.28 18.52 1.12
C GLY A 240 -5.38 19.71 1.45
N GLY A 241 -5.64 20.89 0.89
CA GLY A 241 -4.94 22.13 1.25
C GLY A 241 -5.10 22.54 2.73
N LEU A 242 -6.12 22.03 3.41
CA LEU A 242 -6.38 22.29 4.83
C LEU A 242 -5.75 21.26 5.77
N LEU A 243 -5.10 20.22 5.25
CA LEU A 243 -4.45 19.18 6.07
C LEU A 243 -3.36 19.76 6.97
N ALA A 244 -2.44 20.55 6.42
CA ALA A 244 -1.33 21.12 7.18
C ALA A 244 -1.80 22.12 8.25
N PRO A 245 -2.72 23.06 7.96
CA PRO A 245 -3.36 23.89 8.98
C PRO A 245 -4.06 23.07 10.07
N ALA A 246 -4.88 22.08 9.70
CA ALA A 246 -5.61 21.25 10.65
C ALA A 246 -4.66 20.45 11.55
N MET A 247 -3.58 19.89 10.99
CA MET A 247 -2.57 19.17 11.74
C MET A 247 -1.85 20.07 12.75
N ALA A 248 -1.47 21.28 12.35
CA ALA A 248 -0.83 22.25 13.24
C ALA A 248 -1.78 22.68 14.37
N GLU A 249 -3.05 22.91 14.05
CA GLU A 249 -4.09 23.29 15.00
C GLU A 249 -4.38 22.18 16.01
N ILE A 250 -4.62 20.95 15.54
CA ILE A 250 -4.82 19.76 16.39
C ILE A 250 -3.61 19.56 17.30
N THR A 251 -2.40 19.71 16.78
CA THR A 251 -1.17 19.60 17.57
C THR A 251 -1.12 20.66 18.67
N GLY A 252 -1.46 21.92 18.36
CA GLY A 252 -1.54 22.99 19.34
C GLY A 252 -2.57 22.71 20.43
N LEU A 253 -3.80 22.34 20.05
CA LEU A 253 -4.88 22.02 20.97
C LEU A 253 -4.53 20.85 21.91
N MET A 254 -3.92 19.80 21.37
CA MET A 254 -3.51 18.63 22.13
C MET A 254 -2.32 18.91 23.04
N ARG A 255 -1.36 19.74 22.64
CA ARG A 255 -0.26 20.19 23.53
C ARG A 255 -0.80 20.97 24.72
N VAL A 256 -1.78 21.85 24.52
CA VAL A 256 -2.44 22.57 25.62
C VAL A 256 -3.19 21.59 26.54
N ARG A 257 -3.97 20.68 25.96
CA ARG A 257 -4.76 19.68 26.70
C ARG A 257 -3.87 18.77 27.55
N HIS A 258 -2.77 18.30 26.99
CA HIS A 258 -1.81 17.41 27.65
C HIS A 258 -0.75 18.17 28.48
N ARG A 259 -0.82 19.50 28.53
CA ARG A 259 0.12 20.38 29.26
C ARG A 259 1.58 20.17 28.86
N VAL A 260 1.82 19.99 27.56
CA VAL A 260 3.18 19.79 27.00
C VAL A 260 3.84 21.16 26.83
N GLY A 261 4.94 21.41 27.54
CA GLY A 261 5.67 22.67 27.54
C GLY A 261 6.41 22.95 26.22
N PRO A 262 6.78 24.20 25.91
CA PRO A 262 7.57 24.52 24.72
C PRO A 262 8.90 23.75 24.69
N GLY A 263 9.21 23.11 23.56
CA GLY A 263 10.42 22.28 23.41
C GLY A 263 10.31 20.85 23.95
N GLU A 264 9.24 20.49 24.67
CA GLU A 264 8.99 19.11 25.07
C GLU A 264 8.45 18.26 23.91
N VAL A 265 8.86 17.00 23.90
CA VAL A 265 8.42 15.99 22.93
C VAL A 265 6.93 15.69 23.14
N ASN A 266 6.18 15.59 22.05
CA ASN A 266 4.75 15.30 22.11
C ASN A 266 4.48 13.96 22.82
N SER A 267 3.44 13.97 23.65
CA SER A 267 2.91 12.78 24.34
C SER A 267 1.83 12.05 23.51
N PHE A 268 1.67 12.44 22.26
CA PHE A 268 0.73 11.90 21.27
C PHE A 268 1.40 12.00 19.90
N GLU A 269 0.84 11.29 18.92
CA GLU A 269 1.24 11.35 17.53
C GLU A 269 0.10 11.95 16.71
N VAL A 270 0.43 12.85 15.80
CA VAL A 270 -0.51 13.38 14.81
C VAL A 270 0.10 13.08 13.47
N GLU A 271 -0.59 12.26 12.69
CA GLU A 271 -0.09 11.78 11.40
C GLU A 271 -1.18 12.03 10.36
N THR A 272 -0.76 12.27 9.13
CA THR A 272 -1.66 12.25 7.98
C THR A 272 -1.61 10.90 7.29
N ALA A 273 -2.59 10.63 6.43
CA ALA A 273 -2.52 9.47 5.52
C ALA A 273 -1.22 9.50 4.70
N GLU A 274 -0.81 10.66 4.18
CA GLU A 274 0.39 10.85 3.37
C GLU A 274 1.68 10.57 4.17
N GLU A 275 1.78 11.03 5.41
CA GLU A 275 2.92 10.76 6.27
C GLU A 275 3.03 9.27 6.61
N SER A 276 1.89 8.58 6.77
CA SER A 276 1.85 7.13 6.97
C SER A 276 2.33 6.35 5.73
N LEU A 277 2.09 6.89 4.52
CA LEU A 277 2.61 6.34 3.27
C LEU A 277 4.08 6.65 3.02
N SER A 278 4.68 7.62 3.73
CA SER A 278 6.10 7.95 3.56
C SER A 278 7.02 6.75 3.79
N PHE A 279 6.60 5.80 4.63
CA PHE A 279 7.26 4.51 4.81
C PHE A 279 7.25 3.67 3.53
N TRP A 280 6.08 3.54 2.90
CA TRP A 280 5.93 2.84 1.62
C TRP A 280 6.81 3.49 0.56
N ASN A 281 6.78 4.83 0.47
CA ASN A 281 7.61 5.59 -0.46
C ASN A 281 9.10 5.32 -0.26
N ARG A 282 9.58 5.20 0.99
CA ARG A 282 10.97 4.82 1.29
C ARG A 282 11.29 3.40 0.83
N ILE A 283 10.42 2.42 1.09
CA ILE A 283 10.61 1.04 0.64
C ILE A 283 10.63 0.98 -0.88
N SER A 284 9.64 1.57 -1.53
CA SER A 284 9.51 1.60 -2.98
C SER A 284 10.68 2.30 -3.64
N GLN A 285 11.20 3.38 -3.07
CA GLN A 285 12.41 4.03 -3.56
C GLN A 285 13.62 3.12 -3.46
N VAL A 286 13.79 2.39 -2.35
CA VAL A 286 14.87 1.39 -2.22
C VAL A 286 14.70 0.28 -3.26
N MET A 287 13.48 -0.22 -3.47
CA MET A 287 13.21 -1.24 -4.49
C MET A 287 13.47 -0.75 -5.92
N LEU A 288 13.04 0.47 -6.25
CA LEU A 288 13.25 1.12 -7.54
C LEU A 288 14.73 1.36 -7.87
N ILE A 289 15.60 1.49 -6.85
CA ILE A 289 17.04 1.62 -7.06
C ILE A 289 17.70 0.24 -7.06
N ALA A 290 17.38 -0.60 -6.07
CA ALA A 290 18.08 -1.87 -5.83
C ALA A 290 17.76 -2.91 -6.91
N LEU A 291 16.49 -3.08 -7.29
CA LEU A 291 16.10 -4.14 -8.23
C LEU A 291 16.58 -3.84 -9.65
N PRO A 292 16.35 -2.65 -10.23
CA PRO A 292 16.97 -2.27 -11.50
C PRO A 292 18.49 -2.29 -11.44
N GLY A 293 19.11 -1.96 -10.29
CA GLY A 293 20.56 -2.14 -10.10
C GLY A 293 21.01 -3.60 -10.24
N LEU A 294 20.31 -4.53 -9.59
CA LEU A 294 20.57 -5.97 -9.70
C LEU A 294 20.39 -6.47 -11.14
N VAL A 295 19.30 -6.07 -11.81
CA VAL A 295 19.05 -6.45 -13.20
C VAL A 295 20.04 -5.79 -14.16
N GLY A 296 20.49 -4.57 -13.85
CA GLY A 296 21.56 -3.89 -14.57
C GLY A 296 22.86 -4.69 -14.55
N ILE A 297 23.22 -5.29 -13.42
CA ILE A 297 24.37 -6.21 -13.34
C ILE A 297 24.15 -7.44 -14.24
N SER A 298 22.95 -8.03 -14.24
CA SER A 298 22.61 -9.15 -15.13
C SER A 298 22.71 -8.77 -16.61
N LEU A 299 22.29 -7.55 -16.98
CA LEU A 299 22.45 -7.02 -18.34
C LEU A 299 23.92 -6.81 -18.72
N VAL A 300 24.76 -6.37 -17.79
CA VAL A 300 26.22 -6.28 -18.02
C VAL A 300 26.81 -7.67 -18.25
N VAL A 301 26.43 -8.68 -17.45
CA VAL A 301 26.86 -10.07 -17.68
C VAL A 301 26.40 -10.56 -19.05
N GLY A 302 25.15 -10.29 -19.44
CA GLY A 302 24.64 -10.58 -20.78
C GLY A 302 25.43 -9.86 -21.88
N SER A 303 25.84 -8.61 -21.65
CA SER A 303 26.64 -7.82 -22.57
C SER A 303 28.05 -8.41 -22.76
N VAL A 304 28.66 -8.95 -21.70
CA VAL A 304 29.94 -9.68 -21.77
C VAL A 304 29.81 -10.95 -22.60
N VAL A 305 28.67 -11.66 -22.51
CA VAL A 305 28.40 -12.83 -23.35
C VAL A 305 28.31 -12.45 -24.83
N ILE A 306 27.57 -11.38 -25.15
CA ILE A 306 27.50 -10.84 -26.53
C ILE A 306 28.89 -10.45 -27.02
N MET A 307 29.68 -9.76 -26.19
CA MET A 307 31.04 -9.34 -26.52
C MET A 307 31.93 -10.54 -26.86
N ASN A 308 31.94 -11.57 -26.03
CA ASN A 308 32.75 -12.77 -26.26
C ASN A 308 32.35 -13.49 -27.56
N ILE A 309 31.06 -13.52 -27.86
CA ILE A 309 30.55 -14.11 -29.10
C ILE A 309 31.02 -13.30 -30.32
N MET A 310 30.89 -11.97 -30.26
CA MET A 310 31.36 -11.09 -31.33
C MET A 310 32.88 -11.19 -31.50
N LEU A 311 33.64 -11.30 -30.42
CA LEU A 311 35.10 -11.46 -30.47
C LEU A 311 35.49 -12.75 -31.20
N VAL A 312 34.88 -13.89 -30.83
CA VAL A 312 35.12 -15.18 -31.51
C VAL A 312 34.75 -15.09 -32.99
N SER A 313 33.57 -14.53 -33.31
CA SER A 313 33.11 -14.35 -34.70
C SER A 313 34.08 -13.50 -35.55
N VAL A 314 34.61 -12.41 -34.98
CA VAL A 314 35.58 -11.55 -35.66
C VAL A 314 36.90 -12.30 -35.87
N THR A 315 37.34 -13.09 -34.88
CA THR A 315 38.59 -13.86 -34.98
C THR A 315 38.53 -14.95 -36.05
N GLU A 316 37.40 -15.65 -36.16
CA GLU A 316 37.15 -16.68 -37.19
C GLU A 316 37.14 -16.08 -38.62
N ARG A 317 36.69 -14.81 -38.76
CA ARG A 317 36.60 -14.09 -40.04
C ARG A 317 37.80 -13.21 -40.38
N THR A 318 38.90 -13.28 -39.62
CA THR A 318 40.10 -12.44 -39.81
C THR A 318 40.66 -12.50 -41.24
N ARG A 319 40.68 -13.68 -41.86
CA ARG A 319 41.16 -13.87 -43.25
C ARG A 319 40.28 -13.16 -44.28
N GLU A 320 38.97 -13.14 -44.06
CA GLU A 320 37.99 -12.48 -44.92
C GLU A 320 38.09 -10.94 -44.79
N ILE A 321 38.28 -10.44 -43.56
CA ILE A 321 38.54 -9.02 -43.29
C ILE A 321 39.84 -8.56 -43.98
N GLY A 322 40.87 -9.40 -43.96
CA GLY A 322 42.14 -9.16 -44.66
C GLY A 322 41.94 -9.00 -46.17
N LEU A 323 41.16 -9.90 -46.79
CA LEU A 323 40.81 -9.84 -48.21
C LEU A 323 40.04 -8.55 -48.58
N ARG A 324 39.05 -8.15 -47.76
CA ARG A 324 38.29 -6.92 -47.99
C ARG A 324 39.15 -5.66 -47.86
N LYS A 325 40.08 -5.63 -46.89
CA LYS A 325 41.05 -4.53 -46.76
C LYS A 325 42.02 -4.46 -47.94
N SER A 326 42.50 -5.59 -48.45
CA SER A 326 43.35 -5.60 -49.65
C SER A 326 42.63 -5.14 -50.91
N LEU A 327 41.29 -5.26 -50.95
CA LEU A 327 40.43 -4.76 -52.03
C LEU A 327 40.00 -3.29 -51.83
N GLY A 328 40.49 -2.60 -50.79
CA GLY A 328 40.28 -1.16 -50.59
C GLY A 328 39.22 -0.79 -49.53
N ALA A 329 38.66 -1.73 -48.78
CA ALA A 329 37.72 -1.41 -47.70
C ALA A 329 38.38 -0.58 -46.59
N ARG A 330 37.75 0.52 -46.18
CA ARG A 330 38.28 1.40 -45.14
C ARG A 330 37.98 0.81 -43.74
N ARG A 331 38.79 1.14 -42.73
CA ARG A 331 38.57 0.70 -41.33
C ARG A 331 37.15 0.98 -40.83
N ARG A 332 36.58 2.14 -41.19
CA ARG A 332 35.21 2.54 -40.86
C ARG A 332 34.13 1.63 -41.45
N ASP A 333 34.36 1.08 -42.64
CA ASP A 333 33.39 0.22 -43.31
C ASP A 333 33.28 -1.13 -42.57
N ILE A 334 34.42 -1.66 -42.15
CA ILE A 334 34.50 -2.87 -41.33
C ILE A 334 33.90 -2.63 -39.93
N LEU A 335 34.20 -1.48 -39.30
CA LEU A 335 33.64 -1.15 -37.99
C LEU A 335 32.12 -1.01 -38.05
N ALA A 336 31.60 -0.30 -39.06
CA ALA A 336 30.17 -0.12 -39.27
C ALA A 336 29.46 -1.46 -39.50
N GLN A 337 30.08 -2.39 -40.24
CA GLN A 337 29.54 -3.74 -40.41
C GLN A 337 29.31 -4.45 -39.07
N PHE A 338 30.34 -4.50 -38.23
CA PHE A 338 30.26 -5.20 -36.95
C PHE A 338 29.34 -4.51 -35.96
N MET A 339 29.25 -3.18 -35.98
CA MET A 339 28.28 -2.45 -35.14
C MET A 339 26.84 -2.73 -35.57
N ILE A 340 26.56 -2.80 -36.88
CA ILE A 340 25.23 -3.16 -37.39
C ILE A 340 24.92 -4.63 -37.07
N GLU A 341 25.88 -5.54 -37.22
CA GLU A 341 25.72 -6.96 -36.90
C GLU A 341 25.42 -7.17 -35.41
N ALA A 342 26.19 -6.52 -34.53
CA ALA A 342 25.95 -6.53 -33.08
C ALA A 342 24.61 -5.87 -32.72
N GLY A 343 24.27 -4.72 -33.30
CA GLY A 343 23.01 -4.02 -33.05
C GLY A 343 21.78 -4.84 -33.50
N THR A 344 21.89 -5.56 -34.62
CA THR A 344 20.84 -6.47 -35.10
C THR A 344 20.68 -7.66 -34.16
N LEU A 345 21.78 -8.24 -33.67
CA LEU A 345 21.76 -9.31 -32.68
C LEU A 345 21.13 -8.87 -31.36
N SER A 346 21.48 -7.68 -30.87
CA SER A 346 20.89 -7.11 -29.66
C SER A 346 19.41 -6.74 -29.84
N GLY A 347 19.03 -6.15 -30.97
CA GLY A 347 17.66 -5.72 -31.23
C GLY A 347 16.67 -6.86 -31.54
N VAL A 348 17.15 -8.05 -31.90
CA VAL A 348 16.29 -9.25 -32.00
C VAL A 348 16.06 -9.90 -30.64
N GLY A 349 16.95 -9.63 -29.67
CA GLY A 349 16.90 -10.23 -28.34
C GLY A 349 16.45 -9.32 -27.21
N GLY A 350 16.22 -8.03 -27.45
CA GLY A 350 15.54 -7.11 -26.53
C GLY A 350 14.20 -6.72 -27.12
#